data_AF-W1XEG3-F1
#
_entry.id   AF-W1XEG3-F1
#
_cell.length_a   1.000
_cell.length_b   1.000
_cell.length_c   1.000
_cell.angle_alpha   90.00
_cell.angle_beta   90.00
_cell.angle_gamma   90.00
#
_symmetry.space_group_name_H-M   'P 1'
#
loop_
_entity.id
_entity.type
_entity.pdbx_description
1 polymer ?
#
loop_
_entity_poly.entity_id
_entity_poly.type
_entity_poly.pdbx_seq_one_letter_code
_entity_poly.pdbx_strand_id
1 'polypeptide(L)' 'MEVKTALANLDREYLLKNVYVSGTIINAKRHSSGHIYFSLKDEESAIDV' A
#
# COMPACT_ATOMS: atom_id res chain seq x y z
N MET A 1 10.65 1.23 -9.71
CA MET A 1 10.48 0.74 -8.33
C MET A 1 9.34 -0.25 -8.34
N GLU A 2 9.64 -1.53 -8.15
CA GLU A 2 8.62 -2.55 -7.94
C GLU A 2 8.17 -2.44 -6.48
N VAL A 3 6.94 -1.99 -6.25
CA VAL A 3 6.37 -1.97 -4.90
C VAL A 3 5.93 -3.40 -4.60
N LYS A 4 6.84 -4.20 -4.04
CA LYS A 4 6.48 -5.50 -3.46
C LYS A 4 5.73 -5.24 -2.16
N THR A 5 4.41 -5.31 -2.22
CA THR A 5 3.53 -5.21 -1.05
C THR A 5 3.68 -6.46 -0.20
N ALA A 6 4.65 -6.50 0.71
CA ALA A 6 4.78 -7.55 1.71
C ALA A 6 3.79 -7.31 2.85
N LEU A 7 2.50 -7.43 2.58
CA LEU A 7 1.51 -7.66 3.64
C LEU A 7 1.50 -9.17 3.86
N ALA A 8 2.16 -9.62 4.93
CA ALA A 8 2.37 -11.05 5.26
C ALA A 8 1.08 -11.91 5.33
N ASN A 9 -0.09 -11.28 5.25
CA ASN A 9 -1.40 -11.92 5.20
C ASN A 9 -1.99 -12.04 3.78
N LEU A 10 -1.62 -11.16 2.83
CA LEU A 10 -2.11 -11.22 1.44
C LEU A 10 -1.40 -12.32 0.64
N ASP A 11 -0.12 -12.57 0.92
CA ASP A 11 0.69 -13.57 0.19
C ASP A 11 0.21 -15.02 0.38
N ARG A 12 -0.59 -15.28 1.43
CA ARG A 12 -1.14 -16.62 1.73
C ARG A 12 -2.39 -16.94 0.92
N GLU A 13 -3.05 -15.93 0.35
CA GLU A 13 -4.29 -16.11 -0.40
C GLU A 13 -3.99 -16.25 -1.90
N TYR A 14 -4.19 -17.45 -2.42
CA TYR A 14 -3.91 -17.79 -3.83
C TYR A 14 -4.61 -16.86 -4.83
N LEU A 15 -5.79 -16.33 -4.47
CA LEU A 15 -6.60 -15.41 -5.27
C LEU A 15 -6.03 -13.99 -5.33
N LEU A 16 -5.23 -13.57 -4.34
CA LEU A 16 -4.76 -12.18 -4.20
C LEU A 16 -3.36 -11.95 -4.78
N LYS A 17 -2.79 -12.96 -5.45
CA LYS A 17 -1.46 -12.90 -6.07
C LYS A 17 -1.32 -11.88 -7.20
N ASN A 18 -2.43 -11.49 -7.83
CA ASN A 18 -2.45 -10.60 -9.00
C ASN A 18 -3.40 -9.41 -8.79
N VAL A 19 -3.35 -8.77 -7.61
CA VAL A 19 -4.14 -7.57 -7.34
C VAL A 19 -3.29 -6.32 -7.54
N TYR A 20 -3.86 -5.36 -8.26
CA TYR A 20 -3.27 -4.04 -8.46
C TYR A 20 -4.07 -3.01 -7.67
N VAL A 21 -3.37 -2.12 -6.98
CA VAL A 21 -3.99 -1.00 -6.25
C VAL A 21 -3.55 0.31 -6.90
N SER A 22 -4.50 1.13 -7.30
CA SER A 22 -4.28 2.44 -7.91
C SER A 22 -4.89 3.53 -7.04
N GLY A 23 -4.17 4.63 -6.87
CA GLY A 23 -4.63 5.80 -6.11
C GLY A 23 -3.55 6.87 -6.04
N THR A 24 -3.87 7.99 -5.41
CA THR A 24 -2.90 9.05 -5.15
C THR A 24 -2.14 8.74 -3.86
N ILE A 25 -0.81 8.77 -3.91
CA ILE A 25 0.02 8.66 -2.71
C ILE A 25 -0.08 9.94 -1.89
N ILE A 26 -0.44 9.81 -0.62
CA ILE A 26 -0.45 10.89 0.37
C ILE A 26 0.36 10.49 1.62
N ASN A 27 0.79 11.48 2.41
CA ASN A 27 1.50 11.28 3.69
C ASN A 27 2.76 10.39 3.56
N ALA A 28 3.53 10.54 2.48
CA ALA A 28 4.76 9.77 2.26
C ALA A 28 5.85 10.17 3.28
N LYS A 29 6.36 9.20 4.03
CA LYS A 29 7.42 9.35 5.03
C LYS A 29 8.53 8.35 4.79
N ARG A 30 9.77 8.83 4.78
CA ARG A 30 10.95 7.96 4.71
C ARG A 30 11.48 7.69 6.11
N HIS A 31 11.61 6.43 6.45
CA HIS A 31 12.23 6.00 7.69
C HIS A 31 13.75 5.82 7.48
N SER A 32 14.53 6.06 8.53
CA SER A 32 16.01 5.99 8.49
C SER A 32 16.52 4.58 8.13
N SER A 33 15.74 3.54 8.37
CA SER A 33 16.05 2.16 7.96
C SER A 33 15.92 1.88 6.46
N GLY A 34 15.55 2.88 5.65
CA GLY A 34 15.43 2.76 4.19
C GLY A 34 14.01 2.45 3.69
N HIS A 35 13.05 2.23 4.59
CA HIS A 35 11.65 1.99 4.23
C HIS A 35 10.90 3.31 3.95
N ILE A 36 9.90 3.25 3.06
CA ILE A 36 9.00 4.36 2.77
C ILE A 36 7.59 3.92 3.15
N TYR A 37 6.94 4.72 4.00
CA TYR A 37 5.56 4.54 4.40
C TYR A 37 4.70 5.60 3.72
N PHE A 38 3.53 5.22 3.24
CA PHE A 38 2.59 6.14 2.60
C PHE A 38 1.16 5.62 2.75
N SER A 39 0.20 6.51 2.51
CA SER A 39 -1.21 6.14 2.40
C SER A 39 -1.65 6.32 0.95
N LEU A 40 -2.54 5.45 0.46
CA LEU A 40 -3.19 5.61 -0.84
C LEU A 40 -4.57 6.21 -0.60
N LYS A 41 -4.86 7.29 -1.32
CA LYS A 41 -6.19 7.90 -1.40
C LYS A 41 -6.77 7.62 -2.78
N ASP A 42 -7.94 7.00 -2.82
CA ASP A 42 -8.80 6.96 -4.01
C ASP A 42 -9.97 7.96 -3.86
N GLU A 43 -10.86 8.01 -4.85
CA GLU A 43 -11.96 8.98 -4.87
C GLU A 43 -13.09 8.65 -3.89
N GLU A 44 -13.21 7.39 -3.45
CA GLU A 44 -14.29 6.91 -2.56
C GLU A 44 -13.81 6.67 -1.11
N SER A 45 -12.51 6.64 -0.88
CA SER A 45 -11.92 6.34 0.42
C SER A 45 -11.83 7.59 1.30
N ALA A 46 -12.67 7.60 2.34
CA ALA A 46 -12.49 8.45 3.51
C ALA A 46 -11.96 7.58 4.66
N ILE A 47 -10.82 7.95 5.24
CA ILE A 47 -10.48 7.49 6.60
C ILE A 47 -11.24 8.43 7.54
N ASP A 48 -12.44 8.02 7.91
CA ASP A 48 -13.26 8.73 8.90
C ASP A 48 -12.84 8.31 10.33
N VAL A 49 -12.97 9.22 11.29
CA VAL A 49 -12.45 9.07 12.67
C VAL A 49 -13.57 8.76 13.65
#